data_AF-A0A925V7I2-F1
#
_entry.id   AF-A0A925V7I2-F1
#
_cell.length_a   1.000
_cell.length_b   1.000
_cell.length_c   1.000
_cell.angle_alpha   90.00
_cell.angle_beta   90.00
_cell.angle_gamma   90.00
#
_symmetry.space_group_name_H-M   'P 1'
#
loop_
_entity.id
_entity.type
_entity.pdbx_description
1 polymer ?
#
loop_
_entity_poly.entity_id
_entity_poly.type
_entity_poly.pdbx_seq_one_letter_code
_entity_poly.pdbx_strand_id
1 'polypeptide(L)'
;MLPRPRLRDHVVARRHLRAGHDELVLFDGEHERVLVLDARAWWVLGEADGTRDLDGVLAAARRHGASWSGPEVASFFAELDRLGLLADGAPESLVDGEVTARHTGDARSIRELPGARYHCDGRGGCCRNYASVAFTAADAQRACVSAPGRCNASNEAARVFLPMTGSAPTAVRAVMLVDGACAYLDPDGACALHRIGGIDNKPIGCRWYPARIVDDGTELRAAPRIECVCPARPSPGGAPLLPEHVRCAGDLPAGIVIGQVPAQVRVIDRELAERAAACEQLDDFLARVEEPARGCWGWAAQLERARGLVGYQPHAKLDVDRIAAAAAAVAVRAAARHNASACARS
;
A
#
# COMPACT_ATOMS: atom_id res chain seq x y z
N MET A 1 -11.11 -29.74 -10.77
CA MET A 1 -12.04 -28.72 -10.28
C MET A 1 -11.96 -28.75 -8.77
N LEU A 2 -11.61 -27.63 -8.16
CA LEU A 2 -11.37 -27.54 -6.72
C LEU A 2 -12.71 -27.70 -5.97
N PRO A 3 -12.82 -28.65 -5.02
CA PRO A 3 -14.05 -28.90 -4.27
C PRO A 3 -14.59 -27.67 -3.54
N ARG A 4 -13.71 -26.83 -3.00
CA ARG A 4 -14.04 -25.62 -2.25
C ARG A 4 -13.16 -24.46 -2.71
N PRO A 5 -13.50 -23.81 -3.83
CA PRO A 5 -12.63 -22.82 -4.43
C PRO A 5 -12.52 -21.55 -3.58
N ARG A 6 -11.38 -20.90 -3.69
CA ARG A 6 -11.15 -19.49 -3.31
C ARG A 6 -10.09 -18.86 -4.17
N LEU A 7 -10.04 -17.53 -4.21
CA LEU A 7 -8.87 -16.82 -4.76
C LEU A 7 -7.64 -17.11 -3.89
N ARG A 8 -6.48 -17.28 -4.53
CA ARG A 8 -5.18 -17.35 -3.86
C ARG A 8 -4.83 -16.02 -3.20
N ASP A 9 -3.94 -16.07 -2.21
CA ASP A 9 -3.59 -14.91 -1.39
C ASP A 9 -2.79 -13.87 -2.18
N HIS A 10 -2.05 -14.29 -3.23
CA HIS A 10 -1.38 -13.39 -4.17
C HIS A 10 -2.34 -12.72 -5.17
N VAL A 11 -3.61 -13.17 -5.23
CA VAL A 11 -4.64 -12.57 -6.09
C VAL A 11 -5.43 -11.54 -5.30
N VAL A 12 -5.50 -10.35 -5.86
CA VAL A 12 -6.10 -9.18 -5.23
C VAL A 12 -7.30 -8.73 -6.05
N ALA A 13 -8.49 -8.78 -5.47
CA ALA A 13 -9.72 -8.35 -6.11
C ALA A 13 -10.04 -6.88 -5.79
N ARG A 14 -10.28 -6.06 -6.81
CA ARG A 14 -10.63 -4.64 -6.67
C ARG A 14 -11.82 -4.30 -7.53
N ARG A 15 -12.76 -3.54 -6.98
CA ARG A 15 -13.89 -3.02 -7.73
C ARG A 15 -13.58 -1.61 -8.23
N HIS A 16 -13.89 -1.36 -9.49
CA HIS A 16 -13.65 -0.10 -10.16
C HIS A 16 -14.94 0.37 -10.83
N LEU A 17 -15.34 1.61 -10.58
CA LEU A 17 -16.35 2.31 -11.38
C LEU A 17 -15.62 3.25 -12.33
N ARG A 18 -15.55 2.91 -13.62
CA ARG A 18 -14.83 3.69 -14.64
C ARG A 18 -15.79 4.17 -15.70
N ALA A 19 -15.92 5.48 -15.88
CA ALA A 19 -16.85 6.08 -16.84
C ALA A 19 -18.29 5.52 -16.72
N GLY A 20 -18.74 5.22 -15.49
CA GLY A 20 -20.05 4.63 -15.22
C GLY A 20 -20.13 3.10 -15.37
N HIS A 21 -19.06 2.45 -15.82
CA HIS A 21 -18.98 0.99 -15.92
C HIS A 21 -18.38 0.38 -14.66
N ASP A 22 -19.03 -0.65 -14.15
CA ASP A 22 -18.64 -1.33 -12.92
C ASP A 22 -17.86 -2.61 -13.26
N GLU A 23 -16.59 -2.63 -12.86
CA GLU A 23 -15.61 -3.65 -13.21
C GLU A 23 -15.04 -4.30 -11.93
N LEU A 24 -14.79 -5.60 -12.00
CA LEU A 24 -13.96 -6.32 -11.04
C LEU A 24 -12.59 -6.57 -11.66
N VAL A 25 -11.56 -6.01 -11.07
CA VAL A 25 -10.17 -6.18 -11.47
C VAL A 25 -9.52 -7.20 -10.53
N LEU A 26 -8.99 -8.29 -11.09
CA LEU A 26 -8.13 -9.22 -10.37
C LEU A 26 -6.68 -8.94 -10.73
N PHE A 27 -5.87 -8.59 -9.75
CA PHE A 27 -4.42 -8.47 -9.90
C PHE A 27 -3.74 -9.70 -9.31
N ASP A 28 -3.01 -10.43 -10.15
CA ASP A 28 -2.16 -11.54 -9.72
C ASP A 28 -0.74 -11.01 -9.56
N GLY A 29 -0.33 -10.86 -8.30
CA GLY A 29 0.99 -10.34 -7.95
C GLY A 29 2.14 -11.31 -8.19
N GLU A 30 1.88 -12.61 -8.34
CA GLU A 30 2.91 -13.61 -8.59
C GLU A 30 3.32 -13.65 -10.06
N HIS A 31 2.33 -13.52 -10.96
CA HIS A 31 2.55 -13.54 -12.42
C HIS A 31 2.45 -12.16 -13.08
N GLU A 32 2.31 -11.09 -12.29
CA GLU A 32 2.21 -9.69 -12.73
C GLU A 32 1.16 -9.46 -13.83
N ARG A 33 -0.01 -10.11 -13.69
CA ARG A 33 -1.10 -10.02 -14.67
C ARG A 33 -2.37 -9.41 -14.07
N VAL A 34 -3.16 -8.82 -14.96
CA VAL A 34 -4.44 -8.19 -14.63
C VAL A 34 -5.56 -8.84 -15.43
N LEU A 35 -6.63 -9.23 -14.75
CA LEU A 35 -7.88 -9.65 -15.38
C LEU A 35 -8.96 -8.62 -15.06
N VAL A 36 -9.76 -8.27 -16.06
CA VAL A 36 -10.93 -7.41 -15.89
C VAL A 36 -12.18 -8.25 -16.16
N LEU A 37 -13.06 -8.29 -15.17
CA LEU A 37 -14.30 -9.05 -15.15
C LEU A 37 -15.48 -8.09 -14.96
N ASP A 38 -16.68 -8.53 -15.34
CA ASP A 38 -17.92 -7.85 -14.97
C ASP A 38 -18.05 -7.84 -13.44
N ALA A 39 -18.45 -6.71 -12.83
CA ALA A 39 -18.56 -6.60 -11.37
C ALA A 39 -19.51 -7.64 -10.76
N ARG A 40 -20.47 -8.18 -11.51
CA ARG A 40 -21.36 -9.26 -11.04
C ARG A 40 -20.61 -10.57 -10.77
N ALA A 41 -19.43 -10.79 -11.36
CA ALA A 41 -18.58 -11.94 -11.05
C ALA A 41 -18.19 -11.97 -9.56
N TRP A 42 -18.16 -10.81 -8.90
CA TRP A 42 -17.89 -10.73 -7.46
C TRP A 42 -18.95 -11.45 -6.62
N TRP A 43 -20.21 -11.52 -7.04
CA TRP A 43 -21.25 -12.22 -6.28
C TRP A 43 -21.01 -13.73 -6.18
N VAL A 44 -20.26 -14.28 -7.12
CA VAL A 44 -19.87 -15.69 -7.12
C VAL A 44 -18.50 -15.83 -6.46
N LEU A 45 -17.53 -14.98 -6.82
CA LEU A 45 -16.17 -15.04 -6.25
C LEU A 45 -16.11 -14.73 -4.75
N GLY A 46 -16.88 -13.75 -4.28
CA GLY A 46 -16.90 -13.37 -2.87
C GLY A 46 -17.48 -14.44 -1.94
N GLU A 47 -18.31 -15.35 -2.48
CA GLU A 47 -18.88 -16.47 -1.72
C GLU A 47 -17.96 -17.71 -1.73
N ALA A 48 -16.99 -17.74 -2.65
CA ALA A 48 -15.94 -18.75 -2.74
C ALA A 48 -14.77 -18.39 -1.81
N ASP A 49 -14.98 -18.58 -0.51
CA ASP A 49 -14.01 -18.33 0.57
C ASP A 49 -13.22 -19.59 0.98
N GLY A 50 -13.42 -20.70 0.26
CA GLY A 50 -12.81 -21.99 0.55
C GLY A 50 -13.59 -22.85 1.56
N THR A 51 -14.74 -22.38 2.05
CA THR A 51 -15.60 -23.14 2.98
C THR A 51 -16.78 -23.81 2.29
N ARG A 52 -17.16 -23.36 1.09
CA ARG A 52 -18.31 -23.82 0.31
C ARG A 52 -17.87 -24.55 -0.95
N ASP A 53 -18.65 -25.56 -1.34
CA ASP A 53 -18.59 -26.13 -2.69
C ASP A 53 -19.31 -25.24 -3.71
N LEU A 54 -19.29 -25.63 -4.99
CA LEU A 54 -19.90 -24.82 -6.06
C LEU A 54 -21.41 -24.64 -5.90
N ASP A 55 -22.11 -25.64 -5.38
CA ASP A 55 -23.55 -25.55 -5.13
C ASP A 55 -23.84 -24.58 -3.97
N GLY A 56 -23.03 -24.63 -2.92
CA GLY A 56 -23.08 -23.69 -1.80
C GLY A 56 -22.74 -22.26 -2.21
N VAL A 57 -21.71 -22.07 -3.03
CA VAL A 57 -21.34 -20.76 -3.62
C VAL A 57 -22.51 -20.22 -4.44
N LEU A 58 -23.08 -21.03 -5.34
CA LEU A 58 -24.19 -20.62 -6.19
C LEU A 58 -25.45 -20.28 -5.37
N ALA A 59 -25.79 -21.10 -4.37
CA ALA A 59 -26.91 -20.84 -3.49
C ALA A 59 -26.74 -19.53 -2.70
N ALA A 60 -25.52 -19.25 -2.22
CA ALA A 60 -25.22 -18.01 -1.52
C ALA A 60 -25.26 -16.80 -2.45
N ALA A 61 -24.64 -16.87 -3.62
CA ALA A 61 -24.63 -15.82 -4.64
C ALA A 61 -26.04 -15.41 -5.08
N ARG A 62 -26.96 -16.38 -5.19
CA ARG A 62 -28.38 -16.12 -5.52
C ARG A 62 -29.09 -15.23 -4.51
N ARG A 63 -28.70 -15.26 -3.23
CA ARG A 63 -29.27 -14.35 -2.20
C ARG A 63 -28.92 -12.88 -2.46
N HIS A 64 -27.82 -12.63 -3.17
CA HIS A 64 -27.41 -11.31 -3.63
C HIS A 64 -27.95 -10.96 -5.03
N GLY A 65 -28.86 -11.78 -5.57
CA GLY A 65 -29.49 -11.57 -6.87
C GLY A 65 -28.66 -12.02 -8.07
N ALA A 66 -27.62 -12.83 -7.88
CA ALA A 66 -26.83 -13.37 -8.99
C ALA A 66 -27.67 -14.34 -9.84
N SER A 67 -27.67 -14.15 -11.16
CA SER A 67 -28.47 -14.93 -12.12
C SER A 67 -27.70 -16.07 -12.79
N TRP A 68 -26.66 -16.60 -12.15
CA TRP A 68 -25.78 -17.60 -12.74
C TRP A 68 -26.37 -19.01 -12.63
N SER A 69 -26.08 -19.87 -13.61
CA SER A 69 -26.36 -21.30 -13.61
C SER A 69 -25.18 -22.11 -13.07
N GLY A 70 -25.45 -23.35 -12.64
CA GLY A 70 -24.39 -24.28 -12.19
C GLY A 70 -23.27 -24.48 -13.23
N PRO A 71 -23.60 -24.77 -14.51
CA PRO A 71 -22.59 -24.90 -15.57
C PRO A 71 -21.77 -23.63 -15.80
N GLU A 72 -22.38 -22.44 -15.75
CA GLU A 72 -21.66 -21.16 -15.89
C GLU A 72 -20.68 -20.95 -14.74
N VAL A 73 -21.11 -21.18 -13.49
CA VAL A 73 -20.23 -21.11 -12.32
C VAL A 73 -19.07 -22.10 -12.42
N ALA A 74 -19.36 -23.35 -12.80
CA ALA A 74 -18.34 -24.38 -12.95
C ALA A 74 -17.31 -24.02 -14.04
N SER A 75 -17.78 -23.54 -15.21
CA SER A 75 -16.90 -23.10 -16.30
C SER A 75 -16.04 -21.91 -15.90
N PHE A 76 -16.61 -20.96 -15.15
CA PHE A 76 -15.90 -19.78 -14.68
C PHE A 76 -14.79 -20.13 -13.68
N PHE A 77 -15.07 -20.96 -12.69
CA PHE A 77 -14.04 -21.42 -11.75
C PHE A 77 -13.00 -22.32 -12.44
N ALA A 78 -13.38 -23.16 -13.40
CA ALA A 78 -12.42 -23.95 -14.17
C ALA A 78 -11.42 -23.07 -14.94
N GLU A 79 -11.88 -21.94 -15.49
CA GLU A 79 -11.01 -21.00 -16.19
C GLU A 79 -10.05 -20.28 -15.23
N LEU A 80 -10.53 -19.82 -14.07
CA LEU A 80 -9.67 -19.22 -13.06
C LEU A 80 -8.66 -20.22 -12.47
N ASP A 81 -9.05 -21.48 -12.31
CA ASP A 81 -8.18 -22.60 -11.89
C ASP A 81 -7.08 -22.85 -12.93
N ARG A 82 -7.45 -22.90 -14.23
CA ARG A 82 -6.51 -23.06 -15.35
C ARG A 82 -5.49 -21.93 -15.40
N LEU A 83 -5.89 -20.72 -15.02
CA LEU A 83 -4.98 -19.60 -14.90
C LEU A 83 -4.10 -19.71 -13.65
N GLY A 84 -4.45 -20.50 -12.65
CA GLY A 84 -3.71 -20.63 -11.39
C GLY A 84 -4.12 -19.59 -10.35
N LEU A 85 -5.30 -18.99 -10.48
CA LEU A 85 -5.80 -17.94 -9.58
C LEU A 85 -6.52 -18.48 -8.34
N LEU A 86 -6.79 -19.79 -8.31
CA LEU A 86 -7.58 -20.43 -7.26
C LEU A 86 -6.76 -21.37 -6.37
N ALA A 87 -7.21 -21.50 -5.13
CA ALA A 87 -6.81 -22.54 -4.17
C ALA A 87 -8.05 -23.30 -3.68
N ASP A 88 -7.83 -24.51 -3.16
CA ASP A 88 -8.86 -25.32 -2.53
C ASP A 88 -8.81 -25.17 -1.01
N GLY A 89 -9.97 -25.18 -0.37
CA GLY A 89 -10.11 -25.10 1.09
C GLY A 89 -9.94 -23.68 1.63
N ALA A 90 -10.32 -23.50 2.90
CA ALA A 90 -10.18 -22.23 3.60
C ALA A 90 -8.69 -21.81 3.66
N PRO A 91 -8.37 -20.51 3.58
CA PRO A 91 -7.01 -20.04 3.76
C PRO A 91 -6.51 -20.41 5.16
N GLU A 92 -5.24 -20.77 5.29
CA GLU A 92 -4.61 -21.13 6.57
C GLU A 92 -4.80 -20.02 7.62
N SER A 93 -4.75 -18.76 7.17
CA SER A 93 -5.01 -17.57 8.01
C SER A 93 -6.42 -17.50 8.63
N LEU A 94 -7.42 -18.16 8.05
CA LEU A 94 -8.76 -18.31 8.65
C LEU A 94 -8.86 -19.51 9.60
N VAL A 95 -8.01 -20.52 9.44
CA VAL A 95 -8.01 -21.73 10.27
C VAL A 95 -7.37 -21.47 11.64
N ASP A 96 -6.36 -20.60 11.69
CA ASP A 96 -5.65 -20.23 12.92
C ASP A 96 -6.04 -18.86 13.51
N GLY A 97 -7.08 -18.22 12.95
CA GLY A 97 -7.54 -16.92 13.45
C GLY A 97 -6.51 -15.80 13.30
N GLU A 98 -5.62 -15.89 12.30
CA GLU A 98 -4.67 -14.83 11.93
C GLU A 98 -5.38 -13.68 11.21
N VAL A 99 -6.25 -13.02 11.98
CA VAL A 99 -6.59 -11.62 11.84
C VAL A 99 -5.32 -10.84 12.12
N THR A 100 -4.54 -10.51 11.08
CA THR A 100 -3.42 -9.54 11.12
C THR A 100 -2.63 -9.64 12.42
N ALA A 101 -1.73 -10.63 12.54
CA ALA A 101 -0.98 -10.95 13.75
C ALA A 101 -0.95 -9.76 14.71
N ARG A 102 -1.79 -9.80 15.75
CA ARG A 102 -1.72 -8.76 16.77
C ARG A 102 -0.28 -8.81 17.26
N HIS A 103 0.48 -7.75 17.04
CA HIS A 103 1.85 -7.61 17.52
C HIS A 103 1.91 -7.48 19.05
N THR A 104 0.83 -7.83 19.75
CA THR A 104 0.71 -7.77 21.20
C THR A 104 1.80 -8.61 21.85
N GLY A 105 2.68 -7.96 22.59
CA GLY A 105 3.82 -8.59 23.26
C GLY A 105 5.12 -8.58 22.45
N ASP A 106 5.10 -8.12 21.20
CA ASP A 106 6.32 -7.90 20.42
C ASP A 106 6.97 -6.57 20.85
N ALA A 107 8.06 -6.70 21.61
CA ALA A 107 8.81 -5.59 22.19
C ALA A 107 9.86 -4.99 21.22
N ARG A 108 9.93 -5.46 19.96
CA ARG A 108 10.89 -4.91 18.99
C ARG A 108 10.61 -3.44 18.74
N SER A 109 11.65 -2.63 18.87
CA SER A 109 11.58 -1.18 18.65
C SER A 109 11.30 -0.85 17.18
N ILE A 110 10.61 0.26 16.97
CA ILE A 110 10.43 0.85 15.64
C ILE A 110 11.36 2.06 15.49
N ARG A 111 12.27 2.00 14.52
CA ARG A 111 13.13 3.11 14.12
C ARG A 111 12.52 3.85 12.93
N GLU A 112 12.07 5.09 13.15
CA GLU A 112 11.62 5.97 12.06
C GLU A 112 12.81 6.54 11.27
N LEU A 113 12.64 6.67 9.95
CA LEU A 113 13.61 7.32 9.07
C LEU A 113 13.84 8.78 9.51
N PRO A 114 15.06 9.17 9.93
CA PRO A 114 15.29 10.50 10.46
C PRO A 114 14.95 11.61 9.47
N GLY A 115 14.28 12.66 9.98
CA GLY A 115 13.86 13.81 9.19
C GLY A 115 12.65 13.56 8.28
N ALA A 116 12.12 12.34 8.20
CA ALA A 116 10.91 12.07 7.46
C ALA A 116 9.70 12.70 8.17
N ARG A 117 9.06 13.66 7.51
CA ARG A 117 7.88 14.36 8.03
C ARG A 117 6.74 14.36 7.02
N TYR A 118 5.52 14.29 7.51
CA TYR A 118 4.33 14.30 6.67
C TYR A 118 3.15 15.00 7.35
N HIS A 119 2.32 15.62 6.53
CA HIS A 119 1.01 16.13 6.91
C HIS A 119 0.05 15.92 5.74
N CYS A 120 -1.13 15.35 6.00
CA CYS A 120 -2.15 15.22 4.97
C CYS A 120 -2.95 16.51 4.84
N ASP A 121 -2.88 17.18 3.69
CA ASP A 121 -3.60 18.42 3.40
C ASP A 121 -5.08 18.24 3.01
N GLY A 122 -5.55 16.98 2.94
CA GLY A 122 -6.94 16.66 2.59
C GLY A 122 -7.30 16.83 1.11
N ARG A 123 -6.37 17.24 0.24
CA ARG A 123 -6.62 17.53 -1.19
C ARG A 123 -6.70 16.28 -2.08
N GLY A 124 -6.59 15.09 -1.47
CA GLY A 124 -6.76 13.81 -2.15
C GLY A 124 -5.68 13.46 -3.18
N GLY A 125 -4.54 14.16 -3.21
CA GLY A 125 -3.44 13.86 -4.14
C GLY A 125 -2.93 12.43 -3.97
N CYS A 126 -2.66 12.00 -2.74
CA CYS A 126 -2.24 10.64 -2.46
C CYS A 126 -3.34 9.61 -2.72
N CYS A 127 -4.61 9.96 -2.47
CA CYS A 127 -5.78 9.11 -2.69
C CYS A 127 -6.03 8.72 -4.16
N ARG A 128 -5.38 9.39 -5.12
CA ARG A 128 -5.42 9.09 -6.56
C ARG A 128 -4.29 8.17 -7.01
N ASN A 129 -3.26 7.99 -6.18
CA ASN A 129 -2.06 7.23 -6.54
C ASN A 129 -2.09 5.79 -6.02
N TYR A 130 -3.06 5.42 -5.19
CA TYR A 130 -3.12 4.08 -4.63
C TYR A 130 -3.91 3.12 -5.49
N ALA A 131 -3.32 1.94 -5.71
CA ALA A 131 -4.06 0.79 -6.17
C ALA A 131 -5.11 0.30 -5.14
N SER A 132 -4.98 0.65 -3.85
CA SER A 132 -5.90 0.22 -2.79
C SER A 132 -5.87 1.17 -1.59
N VAL A 133 -7.04 1.52 -1.04
CA VAL A 133 -7.14 2.21 0.24
C VAL A 133 -7.71 1.27 1.29
N ALA A 134 -6.93 1.05 2.35
CA ALA A 134 -7.19 0.10 3.41
C ALA A 134 -8.13 0.65 4.49
N PHE A 135 -9.19 -0.10 4.80
CA PHE A 135 -10.19 0.16 5.85
C PHE A 135 -10.28 -1.05 6.79
N THR A 136 -10.26 -0.84 8.10
CA THR A 136 -10.78 -1.88 9.01
C THR A 136 -12.30 -2.02 8.85
N ALA A 137 -12.89 -3.08 9.39
CA ALA A 137 -14.36 -3.21 9.44
C ALA A 137 -15.02 -2.00 10.12
N ALA A 138 -14.43 -1.52 11.23
CA ALA A 138 -14.92 -0.33 11.93
C ALA A 138 -14.75 0.95 11.10
N ASP A 139 -13.64 1.11 10.36
CA ASP A 139 -13.46 2.25 9.46
C ASP A 139 -14.50 2.27 8.34
N ALA A 140 -14.75 1.10 7.73
CA ALA A 140 -15.71 0.97 6.64
C ALA A 140 -17.13 1.34 7.12
N GLN A 141 -17.53 0.86 8.30
CA GLN A 141 -18.81 1.22 8.91
C GLN A 141 -18.89 2.73 9.18
N ARG A 142 -17.88 3.32 9.84
CA ARG A 142 -17.86 4.77 10.10
C ARG A 142 -17.94 5.56 8.81
N ALA A 143 -17.20 5.18 7.79
CA ALA A 143 -17.19 5.86 6.50
C ALA A 143 -18.56 5.81 5.80
N CYS A 144 -19.26 4.68 5.84
CA CYS A 144 -20.63 4.60 5.31
C CYS A 144 -21.63 5.45 6.10
N VAL A 145 -21.49 5.52 7.43
CA VAL A 145 -22.34 6.37 8.28
C VAL A 145 -22.07 7.86 8.04
N SER A 146 -20.80 8.25 7.95
CA SER A 146 -20.41 9.65 7.74
C SER A 146 -20.73 10.15 6.34
N ALA A 147 -20.68 9.30 5.31
CA ALA A 147 -20.94 9.67 3.93
C ALA A 147 -21.86 8.66 3.22
N PRO A 148 -23.16 8.60 3.60
CA PRO A 148 -24.09 7.59 3.12
C PRO A 148 -24.37 7.69 1.61
N GLY A 149 -24.22 8.87 0.99
CA GLY A 149 -24.31 8.99 -0.47
C GLY A 149 -23.26 8.19 -1.25
N ARG A 150 -22.18 7.76 -0.56
CA ARG A 150 -21.07 6.97 -1.12
C ARG A 150 -21.20 5.48 -0.82
N CYS A 151 -22.00 5.13 0.18
CA CYS A 151 -22.52 3.80 0.46
C CYS A 151 -24.05 3.85 0.34
N ASN A 152 -24.62 3.96 -0.88
CA ASN A 152 -26.06 4.19 -1.01
C ASN A 152 -26.91 3.04 -0.42
N ALA A 153 -28.19 3.31 -0.13
CA ALA A 153 -29.06 2.44 0.66
C ALA A 153 -29.40 1.05 0.03
N SER A 154 -28.98 0.78 -1.21
CA SER A 154 -29.03 -0.56 -1.85
C SER A 154 -27.66 -1.24 -1.92
N ASN A 155 -26.60 -0.59 -1.43
CA ASN A 155 -25.23 -1.07 -1.38
C ASN A 155 -24.92 -1.73 -0.02
N GLU A 156 -25.06 -3.05 0.03
CA GLU A 156 -24.41 -3.88 1.03
C GLU A 156 -22.92 -3.47 1.13
N ALA A 157 -22.35 -3.35 2.32
CA ALA A 157 -20.94 -2.97 2.48
C ALA A 157 -19.98 -3.85 1.64
N ALA A 158 -20.38 -5.09 1.34
CA ALA A 158 -19.69 -6.02 0.44
C ALA A 158 -19.53 -5.50 -1.02
N ARG A 159 -20.32 -4.50 -1.42
CA ARG A 159 -20.22 -3.82 -2.72
C ARG A 159 -19.09 -2.80 -2.75
N VAL A 160 -18.92 -2.04 -1.68
CA VAL A 160 -17.96 -0.93 -1.63
C VAL A 160 -16.60 -1.40 -1.10
N PHE A 161 -16.60 -2.43 -0.26
CA PHE A 161 -15.42 -2.93 0.43
C PHE A 161 -15.20 -4.41 0.11
N LEU A 162 -14.12 -4.68 -0.61
CA LEU A 162 -13.68 -6.05 -0.91
C LEU A 162 -12.57 -6.45 0.09
N PRO A 163 -12.33 -7.75 0.31
CA PRO A 163 -11.15 -8.21 1.03
C PRO A 163 -9.86 -7.59 0.50
N MET A 164 -8.88 -7.37 1.38
CA MET A 164 -7.59 -6.81 0.97
C MET A 164 -6.84 -7.78 0.05
N THR A 165 -6.94 -9.09 0.31
CA THR A 165 -6.32 -10.19 -0.42
C THR A 165 -7.32 -11.34 -0.57
N GLY A 166 -7.21 -12.10 -1.65
CA GLY A 166 -8.09 -13.24 -1.93
C GLY A 166 -9.59 -12.87 -2.00
N SER A 167 -10.43 -13.86 -1.76
CA SER A 167 -11.90 -13.75 -1.70
C SER A 167 -12.47 -13.94 -0.29
N ALA A 168 -11.69 -14.54 0.61
CA ALA A 168 -12.07 -14.77 1.99
C ALA A 168 -12.13 -13.46 2.81
N PRO A 169 -12.97 -13.37 3.86
CA PRO A 169 -13.00 -12.21 4.74
C PRO A 169 -11.64 -11.92 5.39
N THR A 170 -11.19 -10.67 5.32
CA THR A 170 -9.94 -10.19 5.93
C THR A 170 -10.20 -9.09 6.96
N ALA A 171 -9.27 -8.89 7.89
CA ALA A 171 -9.35 -7.84 8.93
C ALA A 171 -9.40 -6.42 8.34
N VAL A 172 -8.76 -6.26 7.18
CA VAL A 172 -8.67 -5.02 6.42
C VAL A 172 -9.35 -5.24 5.08
N ARG A 173 -10.05 -4.22 4.58
CA ARG A 173 -10.77 -4.22 3.31
C ARG A 173 -10.24 -3.12 2.41
N ALA A 174 -10.33 -3.34 1.10
CA ALA A 174 -10.04 -2.33 0.10
C ALA A 174 -11.35 -1.68 -0.34
N VAL A 175 -11.41 -0.34 -0.27
CA VAL A 175 -12.53 0.41 -0.86
C VAL A 175 -12.47 0.35 -2.39
N MET A 176 -13.64 0.36 -3.04
CA MET A 176 -13.73 0.52 -4.48
C MET A 176 -13.08 1.81 -4.96
N LEU A 177 -12.64 1.80 -6.22
CA LEU A 177 -12.12 2.98 -6.90
C LEU A 177 -13.16 3.52 -7.88
N VAL A 178 -13.22 4.84 -8.03
CA VAL A 178 -14.03 5.56 -9.02
C VAL A 178 -13.05 6.34 -9.89
N ASP A 179 -13.01 6.02 -11.19
CA ASP A 179 -12.08 6.59 -12.17
C ASP A 179 -10.61 6.58 -11.68
N GLY A 180 -10.20 5.48 -11.06
CA GLY A 180 -8.85 5.26 -10.53
C GLY A 180 -8.57 5.93 -9.18
N ALA A 181 -9.54 6.60 -8.58
CA ALA A 181 -9.39 7.27 -7.28
C ALA A 181 -10.29 6.67 -6.19
N CYS A 182 -9.97 6.92 -4.93
CA CYS A 182 -10.80 6.46 -3.81
C CYS A 182 -12.27 6.93 -3.94
N ALA A 183 -13.24 6.03 -3.73
CA ALA A 183 -14.68 6.35 -3.76
C ALA A 183 -15.13 7.41 -2.75
N TYR A 184 -14.28 7.79 -1.80
CA TYR A 184 -14.51 8.86 -0.83
C TYR A 184 -13.91 10.22 -1.23
N LEU A 185 -13.46 10.39 -2.48
CA LEU A 185 -13.14 11.71 -3.01
C LEU A 185 -14.39 12.43 -3.52
N ASP A 186 -14.51 13.70 -3.17
CA ASP A 186 -15.48 14.64 -3.75
C ASP A 186 -15.12 14.97 -5.20
N PRO A 187 -16.06 15.54 -5.99
CA PRO A 187 -15.77 15.93 -7.39
C PRO A 187 -14.64 16.95 -7.53
N ASP A 188 -14.41 17.78 -6.51
CA ASP A 188 -13.25 18.68 -6.41
C ASP A 188 -11.94 17.93 -6.07
N GLY A 189 -12.04 16.63 -5.82
CA GLY A 189 -10.95 15.73 -5.48
C GLY A 189 -10.50 15.78 -4.03
N ALA A 190 -11.16 16.55 -3.16
CA ALA A 190 -10.88 16.54 -1.74
C ALA A 190 -11.43 15.27 -1.07
N CYS A 191 -10.85 14.87 0.06
CA CYS A 191 -11.33 13.70 0.80
C CYS A 191 -12.57 14.06 1.64
N ALA A 192 -13.73 13.48 1.32
CA ALA A 192 -14.98 13.72 2.03
C ALA A 192 -14.87 13.35 3.52
N LEU A 193 -14.27 12.20 3.83
CA LEU A 193 -14.07 11.74 5.21
C LEU A 193 -13.25 12.74 6.02
N HIS A 194 -12.22 13.33 5.39
CA HIS A 194 -11.40 14.36 6.01
C HIS A 194 -12.17 15.64 6.30
N ARG A 195 -12.99 16.07 5.34
CA ARG A 195 -13.80 17.28 5.49
C ARG A 195 -14.82 17.15 6.61
N ILE A 196 -15.40 15.96 6.77
CA ILE A 196 -16.42 15.68 7.78
C ILE A 196 -15.83 15.61 9.19
N GLY A 197 -14.70 14.93 9.37
CA GLY A 197 -14.20 14.62 10.72
C GLY A 197 -12.68 14.59 10.85
N GLY A 198 -11.97 15.34 10.00
CA GLY A 198 -10.52 15.51 10.10
C GLY A 198 -9.73 14.23 9.83
N ILE A 199 -8.56 14.12 10.44
CA ILE A 199 -7.69 12.94 10.30
C ILE A 199 -8.30 11.70 10.97
N ASP A 200 -9.04 11.87 12.06
CA ASP A 200 -9.58 10.74 12.84
C ASP A 200 -10.70 9.99 12.13
N ASN A 201 -11.42 10.68 11.25
CA ASN A 201 -12.45 10.06 10.42
C ASN A 201 -11.89 9.35 9.18
N LYS A 202 -10.60 9.49 8.89
CA LYS A 202 -9.95 8.72 7.83
C LYS A 202 -9.74 7.26 8.26
N PRO A 203 -9.77 6.31 7.31
CA PRO A 203 -9.50 4.92 7.61
C PRO A 203 -8.04 4.71 8.03
N ILE A 204 -7.77 3.56 8.66
CA ILE A 204 -6.44 3.22 9.17
C ILE A 204 -5.34 3.39 8.12
N GLY A 205 -5.57 2.95 6.87
CA GLY A 205 -4.58 3.06 5.80
C GLY A 205 -4.21 4.52 5.48
N CYS A 206 -5.18 5.43 5.57
CA CYS A 206 -4.95 6.85 5.33
C CYS A 206 -4.31 7.57 6.52
N ARG A 207 -4.63 7.15 7.76
CA ARG A 207 -4.03 7.73 8.98
C ARG A 207 -2.56 7.36 9.13
N TRP A 208 -2.18 6.20 8.64
CA TRP A 208 -0.80 5.69 8.70
C TRP A 208 0.01 6.00 7.44
N TYR A 209 -0.61 6.56 6.41
CA TYR A 209 0.13 6.99 5.24
C TYR A 209 0.95 8.25 5.55
N PRO A 210 2.22 8.34 5.10
CA PRO A 210 2.93 7.45 4.18
C PRO A 210 3.81 6.40 4.83
N ALA A 211 3.70 6.16 6.13
CA ALA A 211 4.54 5.18 6.81
C ALA A 211 4.37 3.78 6.19
N ARG A 212 5.50 3.16 5.88
CA ARG A 212 5.65 1.73 5.61
C ARG A 212 6.56 1.18 6.69
N ILE A 213 6.10 0.12 7.33
CA ILE A 213 6.86 -0.57 8.38
C ILE A 213 7.39 -1.86 7.79
N VAL A 214 8.68 -2.08 7.96
CA VAL A 214 9.35 -3.32 7.55
C VAL A 214 10.17 -3.89 8.69
N ASP A 215 10.23 -5.21 8.76
CA ASP A 215 11.08 -5.97 9.66
C ASP A 215 12.39 -6.30 8.93
N ASP A 216 13.49 -5.81 9.46
CA ASP A 216 14.83 -6.06 8.91
C ASP A 216 15.52 -7.29 9.52
N GLY A 217 14.81 -8.02 10.38
CA GLY A 217 15.31 -9.17 11.14
C GLY A 217 15.92 -8.84 12.50
N THR A 218 16.15 -7.57 12.81
CA THR A 218 16.71 -7.09 14.08
C THR A 218 15.74 -6.12 14.78
N GLU A 219 15.26 -5.11 14.05
CA GLU A 219 14.29 -4.13 14.51
C GLU A 219 13.23 -3.86 13.42
N LEU A 220 12.21 -3.10 13.79
CA LEU A 220 11.27 -2.59 12.80
C LEU A 220 11.75 -1.23 12.29
N ARG A 221 11.67 -1.00 10.98
CA ARG A 221 12.00 0.27 10.35
C ARG A 221 10.75 0.90 9.75
N ALA A 222 10.54 2.18 10.03
CA ALA A 222 9.45 2.95 9.46
C ALA A 222 9.98 4.02 8.50
N ALA A 223 9.63 3.91 7.23
CA ALA A 223 10.03 4.86 6.19
C ALA A 223 8.82 5.28 5.35
N PRO A 224 8.86 6.43 4.69
CA PRO A 224 7.79 6.79 3.79
C PRO A 224 7.78 5.90 2.56
N ARG A 225 6.58 5.62 2.06
CA ARG A 225 6.35 4.99 0.76
C ARG A 225 6.98 5.78 -0.39
N ILE A 226 7.65 5.08 -1.31
CA ILE A 226 8.34 5.67 -2.47
C ILE A 226 7.38 6.30 -3.49
N GLU A 227 6.10 6.00 -3.38
CA GLU A 227 5.04 6.60 -4.20
C GLU A 227 4.61 7.98 -3.65
N CYS A 228 5.05 8.33 -2.44
CA CYS A 228 4.73 9.59 -1.77
C CYS A 228 5.85 10.62 -1.93
N VAL A 229 5.67 11.62 -2.78
CA VAL A 229 6.67 12.71 -2.92
C VAL A 229 6.70 13.65 -1.71
N CYS A 230 5.62 13.71 -0.91
CA CYS A 230 5.49 14.71 0.15
C CYS A 230 6.64 14.66 1.18
N PRO A 231 7.08 13.49 1.68
CA PRO A 231 8.25 13.34 2.54
C PRO A 231 9.58 13.79 1.93
N ALA A 232 9.70 13.83 0.60
CA ALA A 232 10.88 14.34 -0.08
C ALA A 232 10.89 15.87 -0.21
N ARG A 233 9.77 16.54 0.13
CA ARG A 233 9.65 17.99 0.13
C ARG A 233 9.75 18.51 1.57
N PRO A 234 10.49 19.59 1.82
CA PRO A 234 10.39 20.29 3.11
C PRO A 234 8.94 20.67 3.36
N SER A 235 8.35 20.15 4.43
CA SER A 235 7.00 20.49 4.86
C SER A 235 7.10 21.18 6.22
N PRO A 236 7.15 22.52 6.27
CA PRO A 236 7.03 23.26 7.52
C PRO A 236 5.76 22.80 8.25
N GLY A 237 5.90 22.35 9.51
CA GLY A 237 4.78 21.81 10.29
C GLY A 237 4.41 20.35 10.01
N GLY A 238 5.22 19.60 9.26
CA GLY A 238 5.02 18.15 9.11
C GLY A 238 5.22 17.40 10.43
N ALA A 239 4.33 16.46 10.74
CA ALA A 239 4.47 15.57 11.88
C ALA A 239 5.46 14.43 11.58
N PRO A 240 6.00 13.74 12.59
CA PRO A 240 6.68 12.44 12.40
C PRO A 240 5.79 11.46 11.61
N LEU A 241 6.40 10.42 11.01
CA LEU A 241 5.64 9.44 10.23
C LEU A 241 4.71 8.63 11.12
N LEU A 242 5.13 8.36 12.34
CA LEU A 242 4.36 7.61 13.33
C LEU A 242 3.85 8.53 14.44
N PRO A 243 2.70 8.21 15.04
CA PRO A 243 2.25 8.85 16.28
C PRO A 243 3.27 8.68 17.42
N GLU A 244 3.36 9.66 18.32
CA GLU A 244 4.34 9.64 19.43
C GLU A 244 4.17 8.48 20.42
N HIS A 245 3.01 7.84 20.50
CA HIS A 245 2.82 6.69 21.37
C HIS A 245 3.31 5.38 20.74
N VAL A 246 3.68 5.39 19.45
CA VAL A 246 4.13 4.20 18.73
C VAL A 246 5.64 4.12 18.83
N ARG A 247 6.15 3.13 19.56
CA ARG A 247 7.58 2.94 19.84
C ARG A 247 8.04 1.52 19.58
N CYS A 248 7.15 0.54 19.69
CA CYS A 248 7.42 -0.86 19.42
C CYS A 248 6.31 -1.50 18.58
N ALA A 249 6.58 -2.70 18.09
CA ALA A 249 5.61 -3.48 17.32
C ALA A 249 4.26 -3.61 18.03
N GLY A 250 4.28 -3.84 19.35
CA GLY A 250 3.07 -3.96 20.18
C GLY A 250 2.18 -2.71 20.25
N ASP A 251 2.69 -1.54 19.88
CA ASP A 251 1.92 -0.29 19.81
C ASP A 251 1.17 -0.14 18.48
N LEU A 252 1.45 -1.00 17.49
CA LEU A 252 0.83 -0.94 16.18
C LEU A 252 -0.63 -1.42 16.26
N PRO A 253 -1.58 -0.67 15.68
CA PRO A 253 -2.97 -1.09 15.64
C PRO A 253 -3.12 -2.32 14.74
N ALA A 254 -4.12 -3.14 15.07
CA ALA A 254 -4.52 -4.25 14.21
C ALA A 254 -4.82 -3.75 12.79
N GLY A 255 -4.28 -4.44 11.78
CA GLY A 255 -4.41 -4.07 10.38
C GLY A 255 -3.22 -3.33 9.77
N ILE A 256 -2.22 -2.95 10.55
CA ILE A 256 -0.93 -2.50 9.99
C ILE A 256 -0.13 -3.73 9.55
N VAL A 257 0.28 -3.74 8.30
CA VAL A 257 1.11 -4.79 7.73
C VAL A 257 2.58 -4.42 7.91
N ILE A 258 3.33 -5.30 8.58
CA ILE A 258 4.79 -5.24 8.63
C ILE A 258 5.32 -6.08 7.46
N GLY A 259 6.00 -5.43 6.51
CA GLY A 259 6.68 -6.15 5.44
C GLY A 259 7.94 -6.82 5.95
N GLN A 260 8.26 -8.02 5.51
CA GLN A 260 9.54 -8.66 5.82
C GLN A 260 10.57 -8.28 4.76
N VAL A 261 11.74 -7.78 5.17
CA VAL A 261 12.89 -7.67 4.27
C VAL A 261 13.44 -9.08 4.06
N PRO A 262 13.62 -9.55 2.81
CA PRO A 262 14.13 -10.89 2.54
C PRO A 262 15.55 -11.04 3.09
N ALA A 263 15.94 -12.28 3.43
CA ALA A 263 17.28 -12.59 3.96
C ALA A 263 18.41 -12.11 3.04
N GLN A 264 18.16 -12.08 1.73
CA GLN A 264 19.07 -11.50 0.74
C GLN A 264 18.38 -10.36 0.00
N VAL A 265 19.04 -9.22 -0.07
CA VAL A 265 18.55 -8.00 -0.71
C VAL A 265 19.42 -7.71 -1.92
N ARG A 266 18.78 -7.39 -3.04
CA ARG A 266 19.49 -6.94 -4.24
C ARG A 266 19.89 -5.47 -4.10
N VAL A 267 21.19 -5.23 -3.97
CA VAL A 267 21.82 -3.90 -3.94
C VAL A 267 22.09 -3.44 -5.39
N ILE A 268 22.66 -2.24 -5.60
CA ILE A 268 23.02 -1.71 -6.94
C ILE A 268 23.82 -2.78 -7.74
N ASP A 269 23.65 -2.82 -9.06
CA ASP A 269 24.38 -3.72 -9.98
C ASP A 269 24.15 -5.24 -9.84
N ARG A 270 22.96 -5.63 -9.34
CA ARG A 270 22.49 -7.03 -9.20
C ARG A 270 23.26 -7.86 -8.17
N GLU A 271 24.13 -7.26 -7.38
CA GLU A 271 24.75 -7.94 -6.25
C GLU A 271 23.68 -8.25 -5.19
N LEU A 272 23.69 -9.49 -4.70
CA LEU A 272 22.91 -9.89 -3.53
C LEU A 272 23.77 -9.64 -2.30
N ALA A 273 23.26 -8.87 -1.36
CA ALA A 273 23.84 -8.73 -0.04
C ALA A 273 22.96 -9.44 0.99
N GLU A 274 23.59 -10.00 2.01
CA GLU A 274 22.88 -10.43 3.20
C GLU A 274 22.15 -9.24 3.83
N ARG A 275 20.92 -9.47 4.29
CA ARG A 275 20.04 -8.44 4.85
C ARG A 275 20.72 -7.60 5.92
N ALA A 276 21.46 -8.25 6.84
CA ALA A 276 22.19 -7.56 7.90
C ALA A 276 23.23 -6.58 7.35
N ALA A 277 24.05 -7.02 6.39
CA ALA A 277 25.06 -6.17 5.76
C ALA A 277 24.43 -4.99 4.99
N ALA A 278 23.31 -5.22 4.30
CA ALA A 278 22.58 -4.14 3.63
C ALA A 278 22.01 -3.10 4.63
N CYS A 279 21.56 -3.54 5.80
CA CYS A 279 21.06 -2.66 6.85
C CYS A 279 22.19 -1.87 7.52
N GLU A 280 23.34 -2.49 7.78
CA GLU A 280 24.54 -1.78 8.27
C GLU A 280 24.99 -0.70 7.29
N GLN A 281 25.05 -1.01 5.98
CA GLN A 281 25.39 -0.02 4.96
C GLN A 281 24.38 1.15 4.91
N LEU A 282 23.08 0.85 5.08
CA LEU A 282 22.05 1.88 5.18
C LEU A 282 22.26 2.76 6.41
N ASP A 283 22.50 2.17 7.59
CA ASP A 283 22.73 2.94 8.83
C ASP A 283 23.98 3.82 8.71
N ASP A 284 25.06 3.30 8.15
CA ASP A 284 26.28 4.04 7.84
C ASP A 284 26.02 5.22 6.90
N PHE A 285 25.20 4.99 5.87
CA PHE A 285 24.78 6.06 4.95
C PHE A 285 23.96 7.12 5.69
N LEU A 286 22.94 6.72 6.45
CA LEU A 286 22.06 7.61 7.20
C LEU A 286 22.83 8.46 8.22
N ALA A 287 23.89 7.92 8.82
CA ALA A 287 24.75 8.63 9.76
C ALA A 287 25.62 9.72 9.11
N ARG A 288 25.88 9.63 7.80
CA ARG A 288 26.76 10.55 7.05
C ARG A 288 26.02 11.62 6.27
N VAL A 289 24.70 11.49 6.11
CA VAL A 289 23.88 12.43 5.32
C VAL A 289 23.17 13.44 6.21
N GLU A 290 23.23 14.71 5.83
CA GLU A 290 22.59 15.81 6.57
C GLU A 290 21.05 15.74 6.53
N GLU A 291 20.48 15.26 5.41
CA GLU A 291 19.03 15.10 5.20
C GLU A 291 18.70 13.64 4.86
N PRO A 292 18.61 12.72 5.85
CA PRO A 292 18.51 11.28 5.59
C PRO A 292 17.32 10.86 4.73
N ALA A 293 16.13 11.40 5.00
CA ALA A 293 14.96 11.16 4.16
C ALA A 293 15.23 11.51 2.68
N ARG A 294 15.76 12.70 2.40
CA ARG A 294 16.07 13.14 1.04
C ARG A 294 17.19 12.32 0.40
N GLY A 295 18.20 11.95 1.18
CA GLY A 295 19.29 11.05 0.75
C GLY A 295 18.76 9.71 0.25
N CYS A 296 17.89 9.06 1.03
CA CYS A 296 17.25 7.80 0.65
C CYS A 296 16.43 7.92 -0.64
N TRP A 297 15.68 9.01 -0.81
CA TRP A 297 14.94 9.28 -2.05
C TRP A 297 15.86 9.44 -3.27
N GLY A 298 16.97 10.16 -3.09
CA GLY A 298 17.99 10.29 -4.13
C GLY A 298 18.59 8.93 -4.52
N TRP A 299 18.86 8.08 -3.52
CA TRP A 299 19.40 6.74 -3.73
C TRP A 299 18.39 5.81 -4.43
N ALA A 300 17.12 5.83 -4.02
CA ALA A 300 16.05 5.07 -4.68
C ALA A 300 15.90 5.47 -6.15
N ALA A 301 15.91 6.77 -6.46
CA ALA A 301 15.83 7.26 -7.83
C ALA A 301 17.05 6.86 -8.69
N GLN A 302 18.24 6.73 -8.10
CA GLN A 302 19.42 6.22 -8.78
C GLN A 302 19.29 4.72 -9.08
N LEU A 303 18.79 3.93 -8.13
CA LEU A 303 18.52 2.50 -8.29
C LEU A 303 17.51 2.22 -9.42
N GLU A 304 16.43 3.00 -9.49
CA GLU A 304 15.43 2.88 -10.57
C GLU A 304 16.05 3.15 -11.95
N ARG A 305 16.85 4.22 -12.06
CA ARG A 305 17.57 4.55 -13.31
C ARG A 305 18.54 3.44 -13.71
N ALA A 306 19.32 2.92 -12.77
CA ALA A 306 20.29 1.84 -13.03
C ALA A 306 19.58 0.54 -13.49
N ARG A 307 18.35 0.31 -13.05
CA ARG A 307 17.54 -0.86 -13.45
C ARG A 307 16.76 -0.67 -14.75
N GLY A 308 16.87 0.49 -15.41
CA GLY A 308 16.07 0.82 -16.59
C GLY A 308 14.57 0.92 -16.29
N LEU A 309 14.18 1.08 -15.02
CA LEU A 309 12.80 1.28 -14.60
C LEU A 309 12.43 2.74 -14.88
N VAL A 310 12.09 3.04 -16.14
CA VAL A 310 11.60 4.36 -16.55
C VAL A 310 10.14 4.47 -16.11
N GLY A 311 9.90 4.80 -14.83
CA GLY A 311 8.55 4.79 -14.25
C GLY A 311 8.10 6.06 -13.54
N TYR A 312 9.02 6.87 -13.01
CA TYR A 312 8.65 8.11 -12.33
C TYR A 312 9.25 9.32 -13.04
N GLN A 313 8.48 9.89 -13.97
CA GLN A 313 8.69 11.29 -14.35
C GLN A 313 7.92 12.16 -13.33
N PRO A 314 8.61 12.84 -12.38
CA PRO A 314 7.94 13.87 -11.60
C PRO A 314 7.36 14.89 -12.59
N HIS A 315 6.05 15.13 -12.50
CA HIS A 315 5.40 16.19 -13.26
C HIS A 315 6.18 17.50 -13.10
N ALA A 316 6.80 17.91 -14.21
CA ALA A 316 7.38 19.20 -14.57
C ALA A 316 8.30 19.93 -13.56
N LYS A 317 9.59 19.94 -13.92
CA LYS A 317 10.67 20.90 -13.59
C LYS A 317 11.36 20.76 -12.23
N LEU A 318 12.12 19.69 -12.06
CA LEU A 318 13.43 19.78 -11.41
C LEU A 318 14.49 19.38 -12.43
N ASP A 319 15.28 20.37 -12.83
CA ASP A 319 16.41 20.22 -13.76
C ASP A 319 17.56 19.55 -13.00
N VAL A 320 17.75 18.26 -13.29
CA VAL A 320 18.72 17.38 -12.62
C VAL A 320 20.16 17.83 -12.92
N ASP A 321 20.40 18.42 -14.09
CA ASP A 321 21.72 18.93 -14.48
C ASP A 321 22.08 20.20 -13.69
N ARG A 322 21.06 21.00 -13.32
CA ARG A 322 21.23 22.14 -12.41
C ARG A 322 21.61 21.74 -10.98
N ILE A 323 21.17 20.58 -10.50
CA ILE A 323 21.51 20.08 -9.15
C ILE A 323 22.95 19.57 -9.14
N ALA A 324 23.39 18.87 -10.19
CA ALA A 324 24.79 18.44 -10.34
C ALA A 324 25.74 19.64 -10.44
N ALA A 325 25.37 20.68 -11.21
CA ALA A 325 26.15 21.91 -11.33
C ALA A 325 26.16 22.74 -10.03
N ALA A 326 25.06 22.80 -9.28
CA ALA A 326 24.99 23.48 -8.00
C ALA A 326 25.82 22.78 -6.91
N ALA A 327 25.82 21.44 -6.89
CA ALA A 327 26.66 20.65 -5.98
C ALA A 327 28.15 20.82 -6.28
N ALA A 328 28.53 20.85 -7.57
CA ALA A 328 29.91 21.15 -7.98
C ALA A 328 30.33 22.58 -7.63
N ALA A 329 29.45 23.58 -7.80
CA ALA A 329 29.74 24.97 -7.47
C ALA A 329 29.85 25.23 -5.95
N VAL A 330 29.10 24.49 -5.12
CA VAL A 330 29.22 24.51 -3.66
C VAL A 330 30.50 23.84 -3.19
N ALA A 331 30.90 22.72 -3.80
CA ALA A 331 32.18 22.05 -3.53
C ALA A 331 33.39 22.92 -3.90
N VAL A 332 33.33 23.64 -5.02
CA VAL A 332 34.39 24.57 -5.45
C VAL A 332 34.47 25.79 -4.53
N ARG A 333 33.34 26.35 -4.07
CA ARG A 333 33.33 27.46 -3.10
C ARG A 333 33.77 27.03 -1.70
N ALA A 334 33.47 25.80 -1.28
CA ALA A 334 33.95 25.23 -0.02
C ALA A 334 35.47 24.99 -0.05
N ALA A 335 35.99 24.44 -1.14
CA ALA A 335 37.43 24.25 -1.35
C ALA A 335 38.20 25.58 -1.42
N ALA A 336 37.66 26.61 -2.09
CA ALA A 336 38.26 27.93 -2.15
C ALA A 336 38.30 28.63 -0.77
N ARG A 337 37.27 28.46 0.06
CA ARG A 337 37.25 28.96 1.45
C ARG A 337 38.20 28.21 2.36
N HIS A 338 38.37 26.90 2.17
CA HIS A 338 39.32 26.10 2.94
C HIS A 338 40.78 26.47 2.61
N ASN A 339 41.10 26.68 1.33
CA ASN A 339 42.43 27.11 0.90
C ASN A 339 42.76 28.56 1.32
N ALA A 340 41.79 29.48 1.28
CA ALA A 340 41.97 30.84 1.79
C ALA A 340 42.20 30.88 3.31
N SER A 341 41.60 29.93 4.05
CA SER A 341 41.75 29.77 5.50
C SER A 341 43.04 29.05 5.91
N ALA A 342 43.71 28.36 4.97
CA ALA A 342 44.99 27.70 5.17
C ALA A 342 46.16 28.65 4.85
N CYS A 343 46.07 29.46 3.80
CA CYS A 343 47.06 30.51 3.51
C CYS A 343 47.08 31.66 4.53
N ALA A 344 45.99 31.88 5.28
CA ALA A 344 45.96 32.89 6.34
C ALA A 344 46.59 32.41 7.67
N ARG A 345 47.06 31.16 7.75
CA ARG A 345 47.63 30.53 8.95
C ARG A 345 49.05 29.98 8.76
N SER A 346 49.70 30.36 7.67
CA SER A 346 51.13 30.16 7.36
C SER A 346 51.78 31.52 7.12
#